data_AF-A0A147BFE5-F1
#
_entry.id   AF-A0A147BFE5-F1
#
_cell.length_a   1.000
_cell.length_b   1.000
_cell.length_c   1.000
_cell.angle_alpha   90.00
_cell.angle_beta   90.00
_cell.angle_gamma   90.00
#
_symmetry.space_group_name_H-M   'P 1'
#
loop_
_entity.id
_entity.type
_entity.pdbx_description
1 polymer ?
#
loop_
_entity_poly.entity_id
_entity_poly.type
_entity_poly.pdbx_seq_one_letter_code
_entity_poly.pdbx_strand_id
1 'polypeptide(L)'
;NRFIDDYWQRSVKLGSFEKAWEAIGHEGVYYLMLGTTHPPYDCVSINVTATFPKCAIHYEVTKYNASIPFTETYKGAALVHGDVRGVESTIEWFKNDNNQKEAARASAHELGLVQDCTSHESQRPQSFKGPALPTVAQSSSGSAHGTLCEHFHAIITGSVRRRQTQVLYTEKDSRCFVLYYTDTSDYELWVHKDETDFIPRCCEFAFTFVTYELETYYNFNKAVCKTL
;
A
#
# COMPACT_ATOMS: atom_id res chain seq x y z
N ASN A 1 -12.08 -23.16 -10.03
CA ASN A 1 -10.86 -22.37 -9.70
C ASN A 1 -9.84 -22.34 -10.83
N ARG A 2 -9.94 -21.32 -11.70
CA ARG A 2 -8.80 -20.92 -12.54
C ARG A 2 -7.88 -20.11 -11.63
N PHE A 3 -6.89 -20.79 -11.06
CA PHE A 3 -5.89 -20.14 -10.23
C PHE A 3 -5.20 -19.05 -11.07
N ILE A 4 -4.86 -17.92 -10.43
CA ILE A 4 -3.81 -17.05 -10.93
C ILE A 4 -2.55 -17.91 -10.93
N ASP A 5 -2.28 -18.53 -12.06
CA ASP A 5 -1.19 -19.46 -12.21
C ASP A 5 0.11 -18.71 -12.49
N ASP A 6 1.21 -19.45 -12.50
CA ASP A 6 2.51 -18.94 -12.87
C ASP A 6 2.50 -18.15 -14.19
N TYR A 7 1.62 -18.46 -15.14
CA TYR A 7 1.54 -17.73 -16.40
C TYR A 7 0.99 -16.32 -16.20
N TRP A 8 -0.09 -16.17 -15.42
CA TRP A 8 -0.63 -14.86 -15.07
C TRP A 8 0.42 -14.02 -14.32
N GLN A 9 1.05 -14.61 -13.31
CA GLN A 9 2.11 -13.96 -12.52
C GLN A 9 3.40 -13.69 -13.29
N ARG A 10 3.61 -14.29 -14.47
CA ARG A 10 4.81 -14.09 -15.30
C ARG A 10 4.53 -13.24 -16.55
N SER A 11 3.27 -12.94 -16.85
CA SER A 11 2.90 -12.17 -18.03
C SER A 11 3.22 -10.69 -17.87
N VAL A 12 4.08 -10.15 -18.73
CA VAL A 12 4.42 -8.70 -18.73
C VAL A 12 3.21 -7.85 -19.12
N LYS A 13 2.36 -8.34 -20.03
CA LYS A 13 1.19 -7.61 -20.53
C LYS A 13 0.05 -7.54 -19.50
N LEU A 14 -0.08 -8.55 -18.65
CA LEU A 14 -1.01 -8.52 -17.52
C LEU A 14 -0.40 -7.73 -16.35
N GLY A 15 0.91 -7.89 -16.12
CA GLY A 15 1.65 -7.16 -15.09
C GLY A 15 1.60 -5.64 -15.21
N SER A 16 1.30 -5.09 -16.40
CA SER A 16 1.09 -3.63 -16.54
C SER A 16 -0.11 -3.10 -15.76
N PHE A 17 -1.07 -3.97 -15.42
CA PHE A 17 -2.24 -3.65 -14.60
C PHE A 17 -2.04 -4.01 -13.12
N GLU A 18 -0.91 -4.60 -12.75
CA GLU A 18 -0.68 -5.16 -11.41
C GLU A 18 0.21 -4.25 -10.55
N LYS A 19 0.26 -2.95 -10.85
CA LYS A 19 1.21 -2.04 -10.22
C LYS A 19 0.74 -1.63 -8.83
N ALA A 20 1.38 -2.16 -7.81
CA ALA A 20 1.11 -1.91 -6.40
C ALA A 20 1.22 -0.43 -6.04
N TRP A 21 2.23 0.28 -6.51
CA TRP A 21 2.33 1.72 -6.24
C TRP A 21 1.18 2.53 -6.88
N GLU A 22 0.72 2.16 -8.07
CA GLU A 22 -0.44 2.79 -8.69
C GLU A 22 -1.76 2.41 -7.97
N ALA A 23 -1.80 1.34 -7.18
CA ALA A 23 -2.97 0.96 -6.40
C ALA A 23 -3.08 1.76 -5.09
N ILE A 24 -1.98 1.88 -4.33
CA ILE A 24 -2.02 2.42 -2.95
C ILE A 24 -1.30 3.75 -2.77
N GLY A 25 -0.52 4.20 -3.77
CA GLY A 25 0.36 5.37 -3.67
C GLY A 25 -0.34 6.73 -3.70
N HIS A 26 -1.67 6.76 -3.66
CA HIS A 26 -2.48 7.96 -3.69
C HIS A 26 -3.23 8.15 -2.36
N GLU A 27 -3.01 9.31 -1.73
CA GLU A 27 -3.73 9.71 -0.52
C GLU A 27 -5.23 9.79 -0.77
N GLY A 28 -6.03 9.33 0.19
CA GLY A 28 -7.47 9.26 0.03
C GLY A 28 -8.11 8.09 0.75
N VAL A 29 -9.44 8.06 0.70
CA VAL A 29 -10.24 7.02 1.34
C VAL A 29 -10.73 6.04 0.29
N TYR A 30 -10.55 4.76 0.57
CA TYR A 30 -10.98 3.64 -0.26
C TYR A 30 -11.92 2.77 0.55
N TYR A 31 -13.02 2.34 -0.04
CA TYR A 31 -13.99 1.46 0.57
C TYR A 31 -13.88 0.05 -0.01
N LEU A 32 -14.05 -0.95 0.85
CA LEU A 32 -14.18 -2.34 0.43
C LEU A 32 -15.57 -2.54 -0.18
N MET A 33 -15.65 -2.67 -1.51
CA MET A 33 -16.93 -2.82 -2.21
C MET A 33 -17.34 -4.28 -2.34
N LEU A 34 -16.41 -5.14 -2.77
CA LEU A 34 -16.64 -6.57 -2.94
C LEU A 34 -15.53 -7.38 -2.28
N GLY A 35 -15.87 -8.58 -1.80
CA GLY A 35 -14.87 -9.56 -1.37
C GLY A 35 -15.38 -10.99 -1.46
N THR A 36 -14.48 -11.97 -1.42
CA THR A 36 -14.84 -13.41 -1.36
C THR A 36 -15.05 -13.92 0.07
N THR A 37 -14.74 -13.10 1.05
CA THR A 37 -15.12 -13.31 2.45
C THR A 37 -16.17 -12.27 2.84
N HIS A 38 -17.14 -12.69 3.66
CA HIS A 38 -18.15 -11.81 4.24
C HIS A 38 -17.75 -11.40 5.66
N PRO A 39 -17.03 -10.28 5.83
CA PRO A 39 -16.70 -9.80 7.16
C PRO A 39 -17.97 -9.36 7.91
N PRO A 40 -17.97 -9.42 9.26
CA PRO A 40 -19.10 -8.96 10.08
C PRO A 40 -19.09 -7.43 10.22
N TYR A 41 -18.89 -6.69 9.13
CA TYR A 41 -18.85 -5.24 9.10
C TYR A 41 -19.68 -4.73 7.92
N ASP A 42 -20.48 -3.70 8.16
CA ASP A 42 -21.31 -3.03 7.15
C ASP A 42 -20.52 -1.99 6.34
N CYS A 43 -19.39 -1.55 6.89
CA CYS A 43 -18.48 -0.62 6.23
C CYS A 43 -17.03 -0.92 6.62
N VAL A 44 -16.17 -1.06 5.62
CA VAL A 44 -14.72 -1.09 5.80
C VAL A 44 -14.08 -0.06 4.88
N SER A 45 -13.20 0.76 5.43
CA SER A 45 -12.44 1.74 4.67
C SER A 45 -10.97 1.75 5.06
N ILE A 46 -10.12 2.06 4.08
CA ILE A 46 -8.70 2.37 4.26
C ILE A 46 -8.52 3.82 3.85
N ASN A 47 -7.98 4.63 4.76
CA ASN A 47 -7.56 6.00 4.49
C ASN A 47 -6.04 6.04 4.38
N VAL A 48 -5.51 6.32 3.20
CA VAL A 48 -4.08 6.56 2.96
C VAL A 48 -3.76 7.97 3.44
N THR A 49 -3.00 8.06 4.52
CA THR A 49 -2.75 9.31 5.28
C THR A 49 -1.42 9.97 4.97
N ALA A 50 -0.45 9.21 4.47
CA ALA A 50 0.84 9.72 4.00
C ALA A 50 1.42 8.75 2.99
N THR A 51 2.17 9.28 2.02
CA THR A 51 2.81 8.50 0.96
C THR A 51 4.31 8.76 0.91
N PHE A 52 5.08 7.70 0.69
CA PHE A 52 6.52 7.72 0.45
C PHE A 52 6.76 7.14 -0.94
N PRO A 53 7.03 7.99 -1.95
CA PRO A 53 6.96 7.63 -3.36
C PRO A 53 7.63 6.30 -3.72
N LYS A 54 6.86 5.42 -4.39
CA LYS A 54 7.26 4.08 -4.89
C LYS A 54 7.75 3.11 -3.81
N CYS A 55 7.39 3.36 -2.56
CA CYS A 55 8.01 2.67 -1.44
C CYS A 55 6.99 2.24 -0.39
N ALA A 56 6.34 3.22 0.24
CA ALA A 56 5.56 2.98 1.44
C ALA A 56 4.37 3.93 1.54
N ILE A 57 3.38 3.53 2.33
CA ILE A 57 2.31 4.40 2.78
C ILE A 57 2.06 4.24 4.27
N HIS A 58 1.51 5.28 4.90
CA HIS A 58 0.82 5.15 6.17
C HIS A 58 -0.68 5.17 5.94
N TYR A 59 -1.40 4.32 6.65
CA TYR A 59 -2.84 4.23 6.52
C TYR A 59 -3.54 4.09 7.87
N GLU A 60 -4.83 4.41 7.84
CA GLU A 60 -5.79 4.14 8.90
C GLU A 60 -6.93 3.29 8.34
N VAL A 61 -7.31 2.23 9.04
CA VAL A 61 -8.45 1.38 8.67
C VAL A 61 -9.56 1.62 9.65
N THR A 62 -10.77 1.81 9.13
CA THR A 62 -11.99 1.91 9.91
C THR A 62 -12.94 0.80 9.50
N LYS A 63 -13.41 0.03 10.49
CA LYS A 63 -14.40 -1.03 10.34
C LYS A 63 -15.60 -0.69 11.19
N TYR A 64 -16.79 -0.71 10.61
CA TYR A 64 -18.02 -0.36 11.29
C TYR A 64 -19.07 -1.45 11.08
N ASN A 65 -19.76 -1.80 12.16
CA ASN A 65 -20.93 -2.65 12.14
C ASN A 65 -22.14 -1.82 12.64
N ALA A 66 -23.19 -1.76 11.82
CA ALA A 66 -24.44 -1.06 12.10
C ALA A 66 -25.39 -1.91 12.95
N SER A 67 -25.37 -3.24 12.77
CA SER A 67 -26.23 -4.19 13.47
C SER A 67 -25.89 -4.28 14.96
N ILE A 68 -24.60 -4.25 15.28
CA ILE A 68 -24.07 -4.07 16.64
C ILE A 68 -23.21 -2.81 16.56
N PRO A 69 -23.68 -1.64 17.04
CA PRO A 69 -22.99 -0.37 16.84
C PRO A 69 -21.61 -0.35 17.49
N PHE A 70 -20.60 -0.76 16.74
CA PHE A 70 -19.21 -0.68 17.17
C PHE A 70 -18.32 -0.32 15.99
N THR A 71 -17.29 0.47 16.30
CA THR A 71 -16.27 0.91 15.35
C THR A 71 -14.93 0.40 15.84
N GLU A 72 -14.20 -0.31 14.97
CA GLU A 72 -12.79 -0.65 15.19
C GLU A 72 -11.94 0.21 14.26
N THR A 73 -10.95 0.91 14.82
CA THR A 73 -9.95 1.63 14.04
C THR A 73 -8.55 1.16 14.39
N TYR A 74 -7.68 1.10 13.39
CA TYR A 74 -6.25 0.89 13.60
C TYR A 74 -5.42 1.60 12.55
N LYS A 75 -4.18 1.89 12.91
CA LYS A 75 -3.20 2.51 12.02
C LYS A 75 -2.17 1.48 11.58
N GLY A 76 -1.53 1.73 10.45
CA GLY A 76 -0.53 0.85 9.91
C GLY A 76 0.35 1.51 8.87
N ALA A 77 1.26 0.70 8.36
CA ALA A 77 2.11 1.04 7.23
C ALA A 77 2.04 -0.09 6.20
N ALA A 78 2.19 0.24 4.93
CA ALA A 78 2.32 -0.77 3.88
C ALA A 78 3.56 -0.49 3.04
N LEU A 79 4.24 -1.55 2.61
CA LEU A 79 5.44 -1.50 1.77
C LEU A 79 5.15 -2.16 0.43
N VAL A 80 5.60 -1.52 -0.64
CA VAL A 80 5.54 -2.06 -2.00
C VAL A 80 6.81 -2.85 -2.29
N HIS A 81 6.63 -4.06 -2.80
CA HIS A 81 7.71 -4.96 -3.16
C HIS A 81 7.61 -5.37 -4.62
N GLY A 82 8.77 -5.58 -5.24
CA GLY A 82 8.88 -6.26 -6.52
C GLY A 82 8.51 -7.73 -6.39
N ASP A 83 7.84 -8.27 -7.40
CA ASP A 83 7.60 -9.71 -7.55
C ASP A 83 8.79 -10.41 -8.24
N VAL A 84 8.61 -11.69 -8.58
CA VAL A 84 9.63 -12.50 -9.28
C VAL A 84 10.01 -11.98 -10.66
N ARG A 85 9.22 -11.08 -11.26
CA ARG A 85 9.51 -10.40 -12.54
C ARG A 85 10.27 -9.08 -12.32
N GLY A 86 10.40 -8.62 -11.07
CA GLY A 86 10.85 -7.27 -10.75
C GLY A 86 9.77 -6.20 -10.98
N VAL A 87 8.50 -6.60 -11.10
CA VAL A 87 7.36 -5.68 -11.18
C VAL A 87 6.88 -5.40 -9.76
N GLU A 88 6.74 -4.13 -9.39
CA GLU A 88 6.16 -3.70 -8.11
C GLU A 88 4.67 -4.10 -8.03
N SER A 89 4.35 -5.34 -7.71
CA SER A 89 2.97 -5.87 -7.67
C SER A 89 2.54 -6.45 -6.34
N THR A 90 3.45 -6.46 -5.36
CA THR A 90 3.20 -7.04 -4.05
C THR A 90 3.17 -5.95 -2.99
N ILE A 91 2.26 -6.08 -2.03
CA ILE A 91 2.13 -5.16 -0.91
C ILE A 91 2.22 -5.96 0.38
N GLU A 92 3.07 -5.51 1.29
CA GLU A 92 3.16 -6.03 2.65
C GLU A 92 2.55 -5.03 3.62
N TRP A 93 1.59 -5.49 4.42
CA TRP A 93 0.79 -4.68 5.33
C TRP A 93 1.19 -4.93 6.77
N PHE A 94 1.32 -3.85 7.53
CA PHE A 94 1.77 -3.84 8.91
C PHE A 94 0.74 -3.12 9.78
N LYS A 95 0.12 -3.85 10.72
CA LYS A 95 -0.82 -3.26 11.70
C LYS A 95 -0.06 -2.81 12.95
N ASN A 96 -0.16 -1.52 13.30
CA ASN A 96 0.39 -1.01 14.56
C ASN A 96 -0.54 -1.41 15.72
N ASP A 97 -0.12 -2.39 16.51
CA ASP A 97 -0.81 -2.71 17.75
C ASP A 97 -0.45 -1.66 18.81
N ASN A 98 -1.46 -0.91 19.30
CA ASN A 98 -1.30 0.19 20.25
C ASN A 98 -0.60 -0.19 21.58
N ASN A 99 -0.43 -1.48 21.86
CA ASN A 99 0.24 -2.00 23.06
C ASN A 99 1.78 -1.98 22.98
N GLN A 100 2.38 -1.57 21.85
CA GLN A 100 3.84 -1.53 21.66
C GLN A 100 4.39 -0.15 21.28
N LYS A 101 3.69 0.93 21.67
CA LYS A 101 4.12 2.32 21.41
C LYS A 101 5.49 2.70 21.99
N GLU A 102 6.02 1.96 22.96
CA GLU A 102 7.31 2.29 23.59
C GLU A 102 8.54 1.74 22.83
N ALA A 103 8.40 0.66 22.06
CA ALA A 103 9.55 0.06 21.35
C ALA A 103 9.98 0.86 20.10
N ALA A 104 9.01 1.44 19.37
CA ALA A 104 9.29 2.22 18.18
C ALA A 104 9.87 3.62 18.48
N ARG A 105 9.51 4.21 19.63
CA ARG A 105 10.05 5.51 20.07
C ARG A 105 11.48 5.41 20.61
N ALA A 106 11.83 4.31 21.28
CA ALA A 106 13.19 4.07 21.76
C ALA A 106 14.19 3.88 20.59
N SER A 107 13.78 3.17 19.54
CA SER A 107 14.66 2.87 18.40
C SER A 107 14.98 4.10 17.53
N ALA A 108 14.05 5.06 17.39
CA ALA A 108 14.29 6.29 16.64
C ALA A 108 15.23 7.27 17.38
N HIS A 109 15.29 7.20 18.72
CA HIS A 109 16.13 8.06 19.54
C HIS A 109 17.58 7.53 19.67
N GLU A 110 17.78 6.21 19.66
CA GLU A 110 19.13 5.59 19.64
C GLU A 110 19.82 5.70 18.26
N LEU A 111 19.05 5.85 17.18
CA LEU A 111 19.58 5.98 15.80
C LEU A 111 19.84 7.44 15.34
N GLY A 112 19.65 8.44 16.22
CA GLY A 112 20.09 9.81 15.97
C GLY A 112 19.35 10.55 14.84
N LEU A 113 18.07 10.24 14.57
CA LEU A 113 17.29 10.83 13.47
C LEU A 113 16.36 11.98 13.88
N VAL A 114 16.46 12.50 15.10
CA VAL A 114 15.90 13.82 15.41
C VAL A 114 16.92 14.87 14.99
N GLN A 115 16.89 15.23 13.71
CA GLN A 115 17.35 16.55 13.31
C GLN A 115 16.10 17.34 12.93
N ASP A 116 15.70 18.22 13.85
CA ASP A 116 14.60 19.15 13.73
C ASP A 116 14.55 19.78 12.34
N CYS A 117 13.46 19.52 11.61
CA CYS A 117 13.13 20.21 10.38
C CYS A 117 12.63 21.64 10.69
N THR A 118 13.47 22.45 11.35
CA THR A 118 13.23 23.89 11.49
C THR A 118 14.52 24.66 11.25
N SER A 119 14.46 25.50 10.21
CA SER A 119 15.40 26.55 9.81
C SER A 119 16.83 26.12 9.44
N HIS A 120 17.23 26.35 8.19
CA HIS A 120 18.45 27.12 7.93
C HIS A 120 18.43 27.78 6.54
N GLU A 121 18.70 29.09 6.57
CA GLU A 121 18.88 29.98 5.44
C GLU A 121 19.97 29.49 4.48
N SER A 122 19.70 29.72 3.20
CA SER A 122 20.65 29.58 2.10
C SER A 122 21.83 30.55 2.27
N GLN A 123 22.99 30.02 2.66
CA GLN A 123 24.27 30.68 2.39
C GLN A 123 25.04 29.95 1.28
N ARG A 124 25.31 30.73 0.22
CA ARG A 124 26.11 30.41 -0.96
C ARG A 124 27.60 30.49 -0.61
N PRO A 125 28.46 29.57 -1.10
CA PRO A 125 29.84 29.94 -1.37
C PRO A 125 30.22 29.81 -2.85
N GLN A 126 31.28 30.55 -3.18
CA GLN A 126 31.70 30.98 -4.49
C GLN A 126 32.62 29.97 -5.23
N SER A 127 32.57 30.09 -6.55
CA SER A 127 33.50 29.66 -7.60
C SER A 127 34.99 29.61 -7.23
N PHE A 128 35.69 28.55 -7.64
CA PHE A 128 37.07 28.62 -8.16
C PHE A 128 37.32 27.60 -9.29
N LYS A 129 38.09 28.02 -10.31
CA LYS A 129 38.49 27.32 -11.55
C LYS A 129 39.81 26.53 -11.38
N GLY A 130 39.98 25.42 -12.12
CA GLY A 130 41.30 24.95 -12.64
C GLY A 130 41.67 23.47 -12.35
N PRO A 131 42.50 22.80 -13.18
CA PRO A 131 42.06 21.56 -13.84
C PRO A 131 42.84 20.24 -13.53
N ALA A 132 42.07 19.15 -13.67
CA ALA A 132 42.35 17.78 -14.17
C ALA A 132 43.51 16.90 -13.62
N LEU A 133 43.10 15.75 -13.04
CA LEU A 133 43.74 14.44 -13.26
C LEU A 133 42.63 13.35 -13.29
N PRO A 134 42.64 12.40 -14.25
CA PRO A 134 41.63 11.35 -14.32
C PRO A 134 42.05 10.15 -13.48
N THR A 135 41.49 10.01 -12.28
CA THR A 135 41.49 8.74 -11.55
C THR A 135 40.20 8.01 -11.87
N VAL A 136 40.32 6.84 -12.47
CA VAL A 136 39.23 5.89 -12.72
C VAL A 136 38.61 5.52 -11.38
N ALA A 137 37.49 6.17 -11.04
CA ALA A 137 36.59 5.71 -9.99
C ALA A 137 35.54 4.83 -10.66
N GLN A 138 35.49 3.56 -10.23
CA GLN A 138 34.37 2.67 -10.50
C GLN A 138 33.10 3.36 -9.98
N SER A 139 32.25 3.81 -10.90
CA SER A 139 30.94 4.34 -10.56
C SER A 139 30.03 3.17 -10.22
N SER A 140 30.01 2.77 -8.94
CA SER A 140 28.84 2.11 -8.38
C SER A 140 27.73 3.16 -8.36
N SER A 141 26.87 3.15 -9.38
CA SER A 141 25.60 3.86 -9.38
C SER A 141 24.66 3.20 -8.37
N GLY A 142 24.94 3.41 -7.09
CA GLY A 142 24.03 3.09 -6.00
C GLY A 142 22.90 4.11 -6.01
N SER A 143 21.75 3.70 -6.54
CA SER A 143 20.53 4.48 -6.54
C SER A 143 20.13 4.80 -5.10
N ALA A 144 20.04 6.09 -4.75
CA ALA A 144 19.58 6.57 -3.44
C ALA A 144 18.14 6.14 -3.08
N HIS A 145 17.42 5.47 -3.99
CA HIS A 145 16.13 4.85 -3.72
C HIS A 145 16.22 3.53 -2.94
N GLY A 146 17.35 2.81 -3.01
CA GLY A 146 17.50 1.54 -2.30
C GLY A 146 17.52 1.70 -0.77
N THR A 147 18.09 2.79 -0.27
CA THR A 147 18.32 2.97 1.17
C THR A 147 17.07 3.32 1.97
N LEU A 148 16.10 4.03 1.39
CA LEU A 148 14.93 4.52 2.15
C LEU A 148 13.90 3.43 2.43
N CYS A 149 13.63 2.55 1.45
CA CYS A 149 12.73 1.41 1.64
C CYS A 149 13.32 0.35 2.56
N GLU A 150 14.63 0.09 2.45
CA GLU A 150 15.34 -0.82 3.35
C GLU A 150 15.31 -0.30 4.80
N HIS A 151 15.48 1.01 5.01
CA HIS A 151 15.38 1.62 6.34
C HIS A 151 13.96 1.53 6.91
N PHE A 152 12.94 1.83 6.10
CA PHE A 152 11.54 1.69 6.51
C PHE A 152 11.19 0.25 6.88
N HIS A 153 11.64 -0.72 6.09
CA HIS A 153 11.45 -2.13 6.37
C HIS A 153 12.09 -2.53 7.72
N ALA A 154 13.31 -2.06 8.00
CA ALA A 154 13.97 -2.32 9.29
C ALA A 154 13.18 -1.76 10.49
N ILE A 155 12.62 -0.55 10.37
CA ILE A 155 11.86 0.11 11.45
C ILE A 155 10.56 -0.63 11.78
N ILE A 156 9.88 -1.20 10.79
CA ILE A 156 8.55 -1.81 10.98
C ILE A 156 8.63 -3.28 11.45
N THR A 157 9.77 -3.95 11.27
CA THR A 157 9.88 -5.42 11.45
C THR A 157 9.75 -5.97 12.89
N GLY A 158 9.63 -5.13 13.93
CA GLY A 158 9.46 -5.57 15.32
C GLY A 158 8.03 -5.97 15.67
N SER A 159 7.74 -7.27 15.86
CA SER A 159 6.48 -7.85 16.39
C SER A 159 5.14 -7.43 15.74
N VAL A 160 5.17 -6.85 14.54
CA VAL A 160 3.96 -6.47 13.80
C VAL A 160 3.34 -7.67 13.10
N ARG A 161 2.00 -7.84 13.20
CA ARG A 161 1.25 -8.76 12.33
C ARG A 161 1.41 -8.34 10.88
N ARG A 162 1.95 -9.24 10.06
CA ARG A 162 2.22 -9.03 8.63
C ARG A 162 1.16 -9.73 7.80
N ARG A 163 0.67 -9.05 6.77
CA ARG A 163 -0.14 -9.65 5.70
C ARG A 163 0.45 -9.29 4.36
N GLN A 164 0.38 -10.20 3.40
CA GLN A 164 0.91 -10.00 2.07
C GLN A 164 -0.20 -10.12 1.04
N THR A 165 -0.32 -9.11 0.19
CA THR A 165 -1.28 -9.11 -0.92
C THR A 165 -0.58 -8.96 -2.25
N GLN A 166 -1.16 -9.55 -3.29
CA GLN A 166 -0.81 -9.29 -4.68
C GLN A 166 -1.86 -8.35 -5.29
N VAL A 167 -1.42 -7.33 -6.02
CA VAL A 167 -2.31 -6.51 -6.85
C VAL A 167 -2.58 -7.27 -8.13
N LEU A 168 -3.86 -7.52 -8.40
CA LEU A 168 -4.32 -8.25 -9.59
C LEU A 168 -4.76 -7.31 -10.70
N TYR A 169 -5.24 -6.14 -10.29
CA TYR A 169 -5.66 -5.08 -11.18
C TYR A 169 -5.65 -3.76 -10.43
N THR A 170 -5.18 -2.71 -11.08
CA THR A 170 -5.37 -1.32 -10.65
C THR A 170 -5.83 -0.51 -11.83
N GLU A 171 -6.89 0.26 -11.62
CA GLU A 171 -7.31 1.29 -12.58
C GLU A 171 -6.36 2.49 -12.47
N LYS A 172 -6.24 3.25 -13.56
CA LYS A 172 -5.45 4.47 -13.58
C LYS A 172 -5.91 5.45 -12.49
N ASP A 173 -4.96 6.23 -11.96
CA ASP A 173 -5.20 7.26 -10.94
C ASP A 173 -5.82 6.70 -9.64
N SER A 174 -5.57 5.41 -9.36
CA SER A 174 -6.06 4.67 -8.19
C SER A 174 -7.57 4.76 -8.00
N ARG A 175 -8.39 4.83 -9.06
CA ARG A 175 -9.86 4.88 -8.89
C ARG A 175 -10.41 3.64 -8.19
N CYS A 176 -9.76 2.50 -8.41
CA CYS A 176 -10.05 1.22 -7.77
C CYS A 176 -8.92 0.23 -8.01
N PHE A 177 -8.85 -0.80 -7.17
CA PHE A 177 -7.89 -1.89 -7.31
C PHE A 177 -8.40 -3.20 -6.71
N VAL A 178 -7.92 -4.31 -7.25
CA VAL A 178 -8.23 -5.68 -6.84
C VAL A 178 -7.01 -6.29 -6.18
N LEU A 179 -7.20 -6.78 -4.96
CA LEU A 179 -6.16 -7.46 -4.17
C LEU A 179 -6.48 -8.95 -4.04
N TYR A 180 -5.41 -9.73 -3.98
CA TYR A 180 -5.43 -11.13 -3.53
C TYR A 180 -4.57 -11.29 -2.28
N TYR A 181 -5.18 -11.76 -1.19
CA TYR A 181 -4.51 -12.05 0.08
C TYR A 181 -3.94 -13.45 0.04
N THR A 182 -2.61 -13.54 0.02
CA THR A 182 -1.90 -14.81 -0.15
C THR A 182 -2.02 -15.74 1.06
N ASP A 183 -2.27 -15.18 2.25
CA ASP A 183 -2.40 -15.90 3.51
C ASP A 183 -3.81 -16.51 3.70
N THR A 184 -4.86 -15.80 3.26
CA THR A 184 -6.25 -16.26 3.41
C THR A 184 -6.87 -16.78 2.11
N SER A 185 -6.20 -16.58 0.97
CA SER A 185 -6.74 -16.84 -0.36
C SER A 185 -8.00 -16.03 -0.70
N ASP A 186 -8.14 -14.85 -0.09
CA ASP A 186 -9.27 -13.94 -0.32
C ASP A 186 -8.98 -12.93 -1.42
N TYR A 187 -10.05 -12.53 -2.12
CA TYR A 187 -10.04 -11.46 -3.09
C TYR A 187 -10.84 -10.28 -2.55
N GLU A 188 -10.32 -9.08 -2.77
CA GLU A 188 -10.99 -7.84 -2.35
C GLU A 188 -10.95 -6.81 -3.49
N LEU A 189 -12.06 -6.09 -3.67
CA LEU A 189 -12.15 -4.94 -4.55
C LEU A 189 -12.33 -3.67 -3.71
N TRP A 190 -11.36 -2.77 -3.84
CA TRP A 190 -11.34 -1.47 -3.18
C TRP A 190 -11.62 -0.36 -4.19
N VAL A 191 -12.47 0.60 -3.80
CA VAL A 191 -12.88 1.71 -4.67
C VAL A 191 -12.71 3.04 -3.94
N HIS A 192 -12.12 4.02 -4.61
CA HIS A 192 -11.94 5.36 -4.07
C HIS A 192 -13.29 6.01 -3.70
N LYS A 193 -13.33 6.79 -2.63
CA LYS A 193 -14.57 7.40 -2.08
C LYS A 193 -15.41 8.14 -3.12
N ASP A 194 -14.76 8.79 -4.08
CA ASP A 194 -15.40 9.62 -5.12
C ASP A 194 -16.04 8.79 -6.24
N GLU A 195 -15.79 7.47 -6.26
CA GLU A 195 -16.28 6.51 -7.25
C GLU A 195 -17.27 5.50 -6.65
N THR A 196 -17.73 5.71 -5.41
CA THR A 196 -18.58 4.74 -4.68
C THR A 196 -20.04 4.70 -5.13
N ASP A 197 -20.47 5.64 -5.97
CA ASP A 197 -21.83 5.63 -6.50
C ASP A 197 -22.02 4.50 -7.53
N PHE A 198 -20.95 4.12 -8.24
CA PHE A 198 -20.91 2.98 -9.14
C PHE A 198 -19.50 2.39 -9.17
N ILE A 199 -19.36 1.08 -8.99
CA ILE A 199 -18.06 0.41 -9.13
C ILE A 199 -17.52 0.64 -10.55
N PRO A 200 -16.28 1.12 -10.72
CA PRO A 200 -15.69 1.29 -12.05
C PRO A 200 -15.69 -0.04 -12.83
N ARG A 201 -16.17 0.01 -14.08
CA ARG A 201 -16.48 -1.21 -14.87
C ARG A 201 -15.29 -2.13 -15.10
N CYS A 202 -14.10 -1.59 -15.30
CA CYS A 202 -12.91 -2.41 -15.50
C CYS A 202 -12.52 -3.18 -14.22
N CYS A 203 -12.66 -2.55 -13.05
CA CYS A 203 -12.42 -3.20 -11.76
C CYS A 203 -13.48 -4.25 -11.43
N GLU A 204 -14.76 -3.96 -11.71
CA GLU A 204 -15.84 -4.94 -11.59
C GLU A 204 -15.56 -6.16 -12.47
N PHE A 205 -15.23 -5.94 -13.74
CA PHE A 205 -14.87 -7.01 -14.68
C PHE A 205 -13.65 -7.82 -14.19
N ALA A 206 -12.57 -7.14 -13.79
CA ALA A 206 -11.36 -7.80 -13.32
C ALA A 206 -11.64 -8.66 -12.07
N PHE A 207 -12.39 -8.13 -11.11
CA PHE A 207 -12.80 -8.86 -9.91
C PHE A 207 -13.65 -10.08 -10.28
N THR A 208 -14.74 -9.91 -11.03
CA THR A 208 -15.61 -11.02 -11.45
C THR A 208 -14.84 -12.10 -12.22
N PHE A 209 -13.86 -11.69 -13.03
CA PHE A 209 -13.03 -12.63 -13.79
C PHE A 209 -12.15 -13.49 -12.87
N VAL A 210 -11.46 -12.88 -11.89
CA VAL A 210 -10.56 -13.61 -10.99
C VAL A 210 -11.32 -14.40 -9.90
N THR A 211 -12.55 -14.01 -9.59
CA THR A 211 -13.42 -14.70 -8.62
C THR A 211 -14.45 -15.63 -9.29
N TYR A 212 -14.24 -16.04 -10.54
CA TYR A 212 -15.18 -16.90 -11.24
C TYR A 212 -15.42 -18.22 -10.48
N GLU A 213 -16.69 -18.58 -10.28
CA GLU A 213 -17.16 -19.72 -9.46
C GLU A 213 -16.96 -19.57 -7.94
N LEU A 214 -16.51 -18.42 -7.46
CA LEU A 214 -16.46 -18.11 -6.03
C LEU A 214 -17.72 -17.34 -5.61
N GLU A 215 -18.13 -17.56 -4.35
CA GLU A 215 -19.13 -16.71 -3.72
C GLU A 215 -18.52 -15.33 -3.45
N THR A 216 -19.27 -14.28 -3.75
CA THR A 216 -18.81 -12.90 -3.59
C THR A 216 -19.84 -12.11 -2.80
N TYR A 217 -19.36 -11.26 -1.90
CA TYR A 217 -20.18 -10.47 -1.01
C TYR A 217 -20.02 -8.99 -1.30
N TYR A 218 -21.13 -8.29 -1.24
CA TYR A 218 -21.15 -6.83 -1.30
C TYR A 218 -20.97 -6.27 0.11
N ASN A 219 -19.84 -5.60 0.34
CA ASN A 219 -19.36 -5.19 1.66
C ASN A 219 -19.47 -3.67 1.91
N PHE A 220 -20.26 -2.96 1.08
CA PHE A 220 -20.41 -1.52 1.15
C PHE A 220 -21.88 -1.09 1.30
N ASN A 221 -22.28 -0.66 2.49
CA ASN A 221 -23.58 -0.03 2.68
C ASN A 221 -23.45 1.50 2.58
N LYS A 222 -23.89 2.09 1.46
CA LYS A 222 -23.80 3.54 1.20
C LYS A 222 -24.46 4.40 2.29
N ALA A 223 -25.59 3.97 2.85
CA ALA A 223 -26.29 4.73 3.88
C ALA A 223 -25.50 4.77 5.20
N VAL A 224 -24.69 3.76 5.45
CA VAL A 224 -23.84 3.62 6.64
C VAL A 224 -22.46 4.24 6.41
N CYS A 225 -21.84 3.96 5.26
CA CYS A 225 -20.48 4.40 4.96
C CYS A 225 -20.35 5.90 4.68
N LYS A 226 -21.40 6.57 4.18
CA LYS A 226 -21.38 8.03 3.90
C LYS A 226 -21.72 8.89 5.12
N THR A 227 -22.13 8.29 6.24
CA THR A 227 -22.42 8.99 7.50
C THR A 227 -21.25 9.01 8.48
N LEU A 228 -20.18 8.27 8.17
CA LEU A 228 -18.91 8.25 8.90
C LEU A 228 -17.98 9.35 8.37
#